data_AF-A0A7L3YV15-F1
#
_entry.id   AF-A0A7L3YV15-F1
#
_cell.length_a   1.000
_cell.length_b   1.000
_cell.length_c   1.000
_cell.angle_alpha   90.00
_cell.angle_beta   90.00
_cell.angle_gamma   90.00
#
_symmetry.space_group_name_H-M   'P 1'
#
loop_
_entity.id
_entity.type
_entity.pdbx_description
1 polymer ?
#
loop_
_entity_poly.entity_id
_entity_poly.type
_entity_poly.pdbx_seq_one_letter_code
_entity_poly.pdbx_strand_id
1 'polypeptide(L)'
;ARGPKKHLKRVAAPKHWMLDKLTGVFAPRPSTGPHKLRECLPLIIFLRNRLKYALTGDEVKKICMQRFIKIDGKVRTDITYPAGFMDVISIEKTSEHFRLVYDTKGRFAVHRITAEEAKYKLCKVRKIFVGTKGIPHLVTHDARTIRYPDPLIKVNDTVQIDLETGKITDFIKFDTGNLCMVTGGANLGRTGVITNRERHPGSFDMVHVKDANGNSFATRLSSIFVTGK
;
A
#
# COMPACT_ATOMS: atom_id res chain seq x y z
N ALA A 1 9.33 9.63 -31.97
CA ALA A 1 9.53 10.09 -30.58
C ALA A 1 8.52 9.43 -29.64
N ARG A 2 8.92 8.64 -28.64
CA ARG A 2 7.97 8.10 -27.65
C ARG A 2 8.56 8.16 -26.24
N GLY A 3 8.66 9.38 -25.72
CA GLY A 3 8.92 9.61 -24.31
C GLY A 3 7.76 9.12 -23.41
N PRO A 4 7.88 9.28 -22.08
CA PRO A 4 6.86 8.83 -21.15
C PRO A 4 5.51 9.53 -21.42
N LYS A 5 4.44 8.73 -21.51
CA LYS A 5 3.08 9.25 -21.70
C LYS A 5 2.61 9.97 -20.43
N LYS A 6 2.19 11.23 -20.57
CA LYS A 6 1.66 12.06 -19.47
C LYS A 6 0.18 11.81 -19.15
N HIS A 7 -0.58 11.25 -20.10
CA HIS A 7 -2.03 11.08 -19.98
C HIS A 7 -2.42 9.63 -19.68
N LEU A 8 -3.54 9.45 -18.98
CA LEU A 8 -4.21 8.16 -18.77
C LEU A 8 -5.68 8.28 -19.22
N LYS A 9 -6.08 7.46 -20.19
CA LYS A 9 -7.50 7.39 -20.62
C LYS A 9 -8.31 6.70 -19.54
N ARG A 10 -9.55 7.15 -19.32
CA ARG A 10 -10.39 6.64 -18.24
C ARG A 10 -10.73 5.16 -18.38
N VAL A 11 -11.05 4.71 -19.59
CA VAL A 11 -11.27 3.29 -19.92
C VAL A 11 -10.05 2.40 -19.67
N ALA A 12 -8.84 2.97 -19.66
CA ALA A 12 -7.60 2.26 -19.36
C ALA A 12 -7.17 2.40 -17.89
N ALA A 13 -7.93 3.12 -17.07
CA ALA A 13 -7.66 3.27 -15.65
C ALA A 13 -7.88 1.94 -14.92
N PRO A 14 -7.18 1.71 -13.79
CA PRO A 14 -7.42 0.54 -12.96
C PRO A 14 -8.87 0.42 -12.51
N LYS A 15 -9.48 -0.76 -12.71
CA LYS A 15 -10.90 -1.00 -12.40
C LYS A 15 -11.24 -0.79 -10.92
N HIS A 16 -10.29 -1.04 -10.02
CA HIS A 16 -10.47 -0.90 -8.58
C HIS A 16 -10.64 0.56 -8.13
N TRP A 17 -10.36 1.55 -8.99
CA TRP A 17 -10.68 2.95 -8.72
C TRP A 17 -12.19 3.24 -8.78
N MET A 18 -12.97 2.38 -9.43
CA MET A 18 -14.42 2.56 -9.60
C MET A 18 -14.77 3.91 -10.25
N LEU A 19 -14.01 4.29 -11.28
CA LEU A 19 -14.36 5.43 -12.11
C LEU A 19 -15.46 5.01 -13.08
N ASP A 20 -16.46 5.87 -13.24
CA ASP A 20 -17.52 5.71 -14.22
C ASP A 20 -16.99 5.92 -15.65
N LYS A 21 -17.69 5.39 -16.65
CA LYS A 21 -17.21 5.43 -18.04
C LYS A 21 -17.46 6.78 -18.73
N LEU A 22 -18.48 7.53 -18.30
CA LEU A 22 -19.09 8.60 -19.12
C LEU A 22 -18.75 10.03 -18.67
N THR A 23 -18.44 10.29 -17.39
CA THR A 23 -18.15 11.65 -16.88
C THR A 23 -16.73 12.14 -17.20
N GLY A 24 -16.21 11.80 -18.38
CA GLY A 24 -14.97 12.35 -18.92
C GLY A 24 -14.05 11.32 -19.58
N VAL A 25 -13.24 11.81 -20.52
CA VAL A 25 -12.35 10.99 -21.35
C VAL A 25 -11.10 10.51 -20.60
N PHE A 26 -10.61 11.32 -19.66
CA PHE A 26 -9.36 11.09 -18.95
C PHE A 26 -9.58 10.70 -17.49
N ALA A 27 -8.63 9.94 -16.96
CA ALA A 27 -8.49 9.67 -15.53
C ALA A 27 -7.22 10.35 -15.01
N PRO A 28 -7.17 10.71 -13.72
CA PRO A 28 -5.96 11.23 -13.11
C PRO A 28 -4.85 10.18 -13.23
N ARG A 29 -3.76 10.54 -13.91
CA ARG A 29 -2.58 9.67 -14.01
C ARG A 29 -1.78 9.86 -12.71
N PRO A 30 -1.48 8.78 -11.96
CA PRO A 30 -0.68 8.91 -10.75
C PRO A 30 0.72 9.41 -11.07
N SER A 31 1.25 10.28 -10.22
CA SER A 31 2.66 10.70 -10.27
C SER A 31 3.58 9.51 -10.01
N THR A 32 4.85 9.63 -10.41
CA THR A 32 5.87 8.67 -10.00
C THR A 32 6.11 8.81 -8.50
N GLY A 33 5.90 7.73 -7.75
CA GLY A 33 5.99 7.76 -6.30
C GLY A 33 6.15 6.35 -5.71
N PRO A 34 5.84 6.17 -4.42
CA PRO A 34 6.10 4.93 -3.67
C PRO A 34 5.44 3.67 -4.26
N HIS A 35 4.22 3.83 -4.77
CA HIS A 35 3.37 2.71 -5.20
C HIS A 35 3.19 2.67 -6.72
N LYS A 36 3.02 1.47 -7.27
CA LYS A 36 2.83 1.27 -8.71
C LYS A 36 1.48 1.80 -9.16
N LEU A 37 1.38 2.22 -10.43
CA LEU A 37 0.16 2.79 -11.03
C LEU A 37 -1.10 1.92 -10.84
N ARG A 38 -0.95 0.59 -10.91
CA ARG A 38 -2.08 -0.37 -10.75
C ARG A 38 -2.27 -0.85 -9.31
N GLU A 39 -1.39 -0.48 -8.39
CA GLU A 39 -1.39 -0.87 -6.97
C GLU A 39 -1.49 0.38 -6.07
N CYS A 40 -2.07 1.48 -6.58
CA CYS A 40 -2.24 2.73 -5.84
C CYS A 40 -3.65 3.31 -6.02
N LEU A 41 -3.95 4.33 -5.23
CA LEU A 41 -5.13 5.18 -5.25
C LEU A 41 -4.66 6.64 -5.21
N PRO A 42 -4.81 7.40 -6.32
CA PRO A 42 -4.50 8.82 -6.35
C PRO A 42 -5.28 9.63 -5.30
N LEU A 43 -4.64 10.62 -4.69
CA LEU A 43 -5.26 11.51 -3.70
C LEU A 43 -6.56 12.18 -4.19
N ILE A 44 -6.60 12.59 -5.46
CA ILE A 44 -7.81 13.14 -6.08
C ILE A 44 -8.99 12.17 -6.07
N ILE A 45 -8.75 10.87 -6.27
CA ILE A 45 -9.80 9.84 -6.22
C ILE A 45 -10.20 9.60 -4.76
N PHE A 46 -9.25 9.63 -3.83
CA PHE A 46 -9.52 9.49 -2.40
C PHE A 46 -10.44 10.61 -1.88
N LEU A 47 -10.12 11.88 -2.11
CA LEU A 47 -10.91 13.00 -1.60
C LEU A 47 -12.25 13.15 -2.31
N ARG A 48 -12.28 13.03 -3.65
CA ARG A 48 -13.48 13.29 -4.45
C ARG A 48 -14.43 12.10 -4.51
N ASN A 49 -13.90 10.91 -4.82
CA ASN A 49 -14.73 9.75 -5.12
C ASN A 49 -14.97 8.83 -3.91
N ARG A 50 -14.08 8.81 -2.91
CA ARG A 50 -14.25 7.99 -1.69
C ARG A 50 -14.86 8.80 -0.54
N LEU A 51 -14.20 9.87 -0.10
CA LEU A 51 -14.67 10.68 1.03
C LEU A 51 -15.74 11.71 0.65
N LYS A 52 -15.80 12.12 -0.62
CA LYS A 52 -16.72 13.15 -1.14
C LYS A 52 -16.56 14.52 -0.46
N TYR A 53 -15.36 14.86 -0.01
CA TYR A 53 -15.03 16.19 0.53
C TYR A 53 -14.84 17.25 -0.57
N ALA A 54 -14.65 16.80 -1.80
CA ALA A 54 -14.63 17.64 -2.99
C ALA A 54 -15.59 17.07 -4.02
N LEU A 55 -16.22 17.95 -4.79
CA LEU A 55 -17.06 17.63 -5.95
C LEU A 55 -16.22 17.67 -7.23
N THR A 56 -15.32 18.64 -7.34
CA THR A 56 -14.51 18.90 -8.55
C THR A 56 -13.01 18.66 -8.34
N GLY A 57 -12.26 18.54 -9.43
CA GLY A 57 -10.79 18.43 -9.36
C GLY A 57 -10.12 19.70 -8.84
N ASP A 58 -10.72 20.87 -9.08
CA ASP A 58 -10.18 22.15 -8.63
C ASP A 58 -10.33 22.33 -7.11
N GLU A 59 -11.42 21.84 -6.51
CA GLU A 59 -11.58 21.78 -5.06
C GLU A 59 -10.53 20.89 -4.40
N VAL A 60 -10.27 19.70 -4.96
CA VAL A 60 -9.18 18.83 -4.49
C VAL A 60 -7.85 19.59 -4.50
N LYS A 61 -7.56 20.32 -5.59
CA LYS A 61 -6.34 21.14 -5.69
C LYS A 61 -6.29 22.20 -4.58
N LYS A 62 -7.40 22.91 -4.32
CA LYS A 62 -7.48 23.88 -3.22
C LYS A 62 -7.21 23.23 -1.86
N ILE A 63 -7.83 22.09 -1.56
CA ILE A 63 -7.63 21.36 -0.30
C ILE A 63 -6.17 20.93 -0.14
N CYS A 64 -5.56 20.32 -1.17
CA CYS A 64 -4.17 19.89 -1.13
C CYS A 64 -3.19 21.05 -0.96
N MET A 65 -3.46 22.21 -1.59
CA MET A 65 -2.60 23.40 -1.47
C MET A 65 -2.68 24.08 -0.11
N GLN A 66 -3.76 23.87 0.66
CA GLN A 66 -3.86 24.30 2.06
C GLN A 66 -2.99 23.48 3.02
N ARG A 67 -2.35 22.40 2.55
CA ARG A 67 -1.38 21.58 3.32
C ARG A 67 -1.95 20.83 4.54
N PHE A 68 -3.26 20.67 4.63
CA PHE A 68 -3.91 19.90 5.71
C PHE A 68 -3.86 18.37 5.54
N ILE A 69 -3.48 17.89 4.35
CA ILE A 69 -3.42 16.46 4.05
C ILE A 69 -1.99 15.96 4.25
N LYS A 70 -1.85 14.99 5.14
CA LYS A 70 -0.60 14.28 5.39
C LYS A 70 -0.74 12.82 4.95
N ILE A 71 0.27 12.31 4.26
CA ILE A 71 0.43 10.89 3.97
C ILE A 71 1.69 10.41 4.68
N ASP A 72 1.56 9.37 5.50
CA ASP A 72 2.63 8.81 6.31
C ASP A 72 3.39 9.90 7.10
N GLY A 73 2.63 10.79 7.75
CA GLY A 73 3.16 11.93 8.53
C GLY A 73 3.67 13.12 7.73
N LYS A 74 3.80 13.03 6.39
CA LYS A 74 4.34 14.10 5.54
C LYS A 74 3.24 14.80 4.76
N VAL A 75 3.27 16.13 4.75
CA VAL A 75 2.34 16.95 3.95
C VAL A 75 2.52 16.64 2.46
N ARG A 76 1.41 16.37 1.76
CA ARG A 76 1.41 16.11 0.32
C ARG A 76 0.44 17.06 -0.39
N THR A 77 0.98 17.87 -1.29
CA THR A 77 0.22 18.83 -2.11
C THR A 77 -0.10 18.29 -3.51
N ASP A 78 0.57 17.23 -3.94
CA ASP A 78 0.33 16.59 -5.24
C ASP A 78 -1.01 15.83 -5.24
N ILE A 79 -1.98 16.36 -5.99
CA ILE A 79 -3.32 15.76 -6.15
C ILE A 79 -3.29 14.36 -6.77
N THR A 80 -2.22 14.03 -7.50
CA THR A 80 -2.01 12.74 -8.17
C THR A 80 -1.01 11.84 -7.44
N TYR A 81 -0.68 12.16 -6.19
CA TYR A 81 0.21 11.34 -5.38
C TYR A 81 -0.32 9.89 -5.27
N PRO A 82 0.50 8.87 -5.58
CA PRO A 82 0.08 7.48 -5.54
C PRO A 82 0.12 6.95 -4.10
N ALA A 83 -0.95 7.17 -3.32
CA ALA A 83 -1.12 6.49 -2.04
C ALA A 83 -1.46 5.01 -2.27
N GLY A 84 -0.99 4.09 -1.45
CA GLY A 84 -1.15 2.66 -1.68
C GLY A 84 -1.43 1.87 -0.41
N PHE A 85 -1.21 0.56 -0.50
CA PHE A 85 -1.51 -0.37 0.58
C PHE A 85 -0.74 -0.03 1.86
N MET A 86 -1.43 -0.07 3.01
CA MET A 86 -0.95 0.29 4.35
C MET A 86 -0.55 1.76 4.57
N ASP A 87 -0.67 2.64 3.57
CA ASP A 87 -0.42 4.08 3.79
C ASP A 87 -1.44 4.66 4.78
N VAL A 88 -0.95 5.54 5.65
CA VAL A 88 -1.79 6.31 6.59
C VAL A 88 -2.03 7.70 6.00
N ILE A 89 -3.29 8.07 5.85
CA ILE A 89 -3.73 9.40 5.38
C ILE A 89 -4.39 10.12 6.57
N SER A 90 -3.83 11.25 6.95
CA SER A 90 -4.31 12.08 8.06
C SER A 90 -4.79 13.43 7.54
N ILE A 91 -5.95 13.87 8.02
CA ILE A 91 -6.52 15.19 7.72
C ILE A 91 -6.54 15.97 9.03
N GLU A 92 -5.64 16.95 9.16
CA GLU A 92 -5.44 17.67 10.44
C GLU A 92 -6.66 18.47 10.85
N LYS A 93 -7.34 19.09 9.88
CA LYS A 93 -8.47 19.98 10.16
C LYS A 93 -9.68 19.25 10.75
N THR A 94 -9.87 17.98 10.41
CA THR A 94 -10.98 17.14 10.90
C THR A 94 -10.51 16.14 11.96
N SER A 95 -9.21 16.09 12.27
CA SER A 95 -8.59 15.08 13.15
C SER A 95 -8.96 13.64 12.76
N GLU A 96 -9.15 13.38 11.47
CA GLU A 96 -9.47 12.05 10.96
C GLU A 96 -8.22 11.37 10.40
N HIS A 97 -8.10 10.07 10.69
CA HIS A 97 -7.02 9.22 10.22
C HIS A 97 -7.59 8.02 9.48
N PHE A 98 -6.96 7.69 8.36
CA PHE A 98 -7.37 6.60 7.49
C PHE A 98 -6.19 5.72 7.13
N ARG A 99 -6.40 4.41 7.08
CA ARG A 99 -5.47 3.44 6.50
C ARG A 99 -6.05 2.87 5.22
N LEU A 100 -5.24 2.85 4.17
CA LEU A 100 -5.61 2.22 2.91
C LEU A 100 -5.37 0.71 2.98
N VAL A 101 -6.45 -0.06 2.95
CA VAL A 101 -6.43 -1.52 3.01
C VAL A 101 -7.23 -2.08 1.83
N TYR A 102 -7.04 -3.35 1.49
CA TYR A 102 -7.87 -4.01 0.50
C TYR A 102 -9.14 -4.60 1.13
N ASP A 103 -10.27 -4.42 0.44
CA ASP A 103 -11.50 -5.18 0.66
C ASP A 103 -11.38 -6.56 -0.02
N THR A 104 -12.14 -7.54 0.46
CA THR A 104 -12.33 -8.90 -0.09
C THR A 104 -12.65 -8.94 -1.60
N LYS A 105 -13.21 -7.86 -2.15
CA LYS A 105 -13.46 -7.70 -3.61
C LYS A 105 -12.27 -7.14 -4.39
N GLY A 106 -11.11 -6.98 -3.75
CA GLY A 106 -9.89 -6.47 -4.38
C GLY A 106 -9.89 -4.97 -4.67
N ARG A 107 -10.60 -4.18 -3.86
CA ARG A 107 -10.70 -2.72 -3.99
C ARG A 107 -10.00 -2.05 -2.81
N PHE A 108 -9.52 -0.81 -2.97
CA PHE A 108 -9.07 -0.03 -1.83
C PHE A 108 -10.29 0.39 -0.98
N ALA A 109 -10.30 -0.09 0.26
CA ALA A 109 -11.15 0.37 1.34
C ALA A 109 -10.44 1.49 2.12
N VAL A 110 -11.21 2.49 2.50
CA VAL A 110 -10.75 3.59 3.34
C VAL A 110 -11.15 3.23 4.77
N HIS A 111 -10.22 2.63 5.52
CA HIS A 111 -10.48 2.21 6.88
C HIS A 111 -10.15 3.35 7.84
N ARG A 112 -11.13 3.77 8.67
CA ARG A 112 -10.90 4.77 9.72
C ARG A 112 -10.11 4.14 10.86
N ILE A 113 -9.07 4.81 11.33
CA ILE A 113 -8.19 4.35 12.41
C ILE A 113 -8.11 5.39 13.53
N THR A 114 -7.63 4.98 14.70
CA THR A 114 -7.36 5.88 15.82
C THR A 114 -6.06 6.66 15.61
N ALA A 115 -5.87 7.74 16.37
CA ALA A 115 -4.64 8.53 16.32
C ALA A 115 -3.40 7.72 16.75
N GLU A 116 -3.55 6.73 17.64
CA GLU A 116 -2.46 5.86 18.07
C GLU A 116 -2.02 4.92 16.94
N GLU A 117 -2.98 4.29 16.26
CA GLU A 117 -2.69 3.45 15.10
C GLU A 117 -2.10 4.24 13.93
N ALA A 118 -2.46 5.52 13.82
CA ALA A 118 -1.96 6.41 12.78
C ALA A 118 -0.47 6.77 12.95
N LYS A 119 0.14 6.52 14.11
CA LYS A 119 1.57 6.77 14.35
C LYS A 119 2.47 5.73 13.70
N TYR A 120 1.97 4.54 13.44
CA TYR A 120 2.76 3.46 12.85
C TYR A 120 2.17 2.94 11.54
N LYS A 121 3.01 2.21 10.80
CA LYS A 121 2.65 1.55 9.55
C LYS A 121 3.37 0.22 9.41
N LEU A 122 2.70 -0.77 8.83
CA LEU A 122 3.33 -2.02 8.45
C LEU A 122 3.89 -1.93 7.03
N CYS A 123 5.12 -2.40 6.85
CA CYS A 123 5.79 -2.43 5.57
C CYS A 123 6.46 -3.79 5.31
N LYS A 124 6.02 -4.48 4.26
CA LYS A 124 6.71 -5.70 3.78
C LYS A 124 8.10 -5.37 3.23
N VAL A 125 9.08 -6.19 3.60
CA VAL A 125 10.45 -6.17 3.10
C VAL A 125 10.52 -6.80 1.71
N ARG A 126 10.98 -6.02 0.72
CA ARG A 126 11.18 -6.50 -0.67
C ARG A 126 12.58 -7.00 -0.94
N LYS A 127 13.58 -6.29 -0.43
CA LYS A 127 14.98 -6.61 -0.68
C LYS A 127 15.84 -6.14 0.49
N ILE A 128 16.83 -6.94 0.83
CA ILE A 128 17.92 -6.57 1.72
C ILE A 128 19.19 -6.61 0.89
N PHE A 129 20.05 -5.60 1.01
CA PHE A 129 21.34 -5.56 0.34
C PHE A 129 22.35 -4.77 1.15
N VAL A 130 23.64 -5.04 0.90
CA VAL A 130 24.73 -4.28 1.51
C VAL A 130 25.08 -3.12 0.59
N GLY A 131 25.00 -1.90 1.11
CA GLY A 131 25.34 -0.68 0.40
C GLY A 131 26.81 -0.32 0.52
N THR A 132 27.15 0.91 0.13
CA THR A 132 28.49 1.47 0.32
C THR A 132 28.92 1.40 1.79
N LYS A 133 30.22 1.19 2.02
CA LYS A 133 30.81 1.06 3.37
C LYS A 133 30.32 -0.15 4.17
N GLY A 134 29.81 -1.20 3.51
CA GLY A 134 29.39 -2.44 4.19
C GLY A 134 28.10 -2.30 5.00
N ILE A 135 27.33 -1.23 4.82
CA ILE A 135 26.13 -0.96 5.62
C ILE A 135 24.94 -1.75 5.06
N PRO A 136 24.24 -2.57 5.85
CA PRO A 136 23.02 -3.25 5.41
C PRO A 136 21.86 -2.26 5.23
N HIS A 137 21.14 -2.39 4.12
CA HIS A 137 19.97 -1.62 3.74
C HIS A 137 18.78 -2.55 3.48
N LEU A 138 17.62 -2.14 3.98
CA LEU A 138 16.34 -2.81 3.78
C LEU A 138 15.44 -1.91 2.93
N VAL A 139 14.89 -2.46 1.86
CA VAL A 139 13.92 -1.79 0.99
C VAL A 139 12.54 -2.38 1.17
N THR A 140 11.58 -1.52 1.44
CA THR A 140 10.17 -1.89 1.67
C THR A 140 9.34 -1.80 0.38
N HIS A 141 8.12 -2.33 0.43
CA HIS A 141 7.17 -2.28 -0.68
C HIS A 141 6.73 -0.86 -1.07
N ASP A 142 6.74 0.08 -0.12
CA ASP A 142 6.47 1.51 -0.29
C ASP A 142 7.75 2.32 -0.60
N ALA A 143 8.79 1.65 -1.12
CA ALA A 143 10.03 2.26 -1.61
C ALA A 143 10.84 3.06 -0.56
N ARG A 144 10.64 2.80 0.73
CA ARG A 144 11.53 3.32 1.78
C ARG A 144 12.80 2.49 1.83
N THR A 145 13.91 3.14 2.12
CA THR A 145 15.19 2.48 2.40
C THR A 145 15.57 2.76 3.84
N ILE A 146 15.65 1.71 4.65
CA ILE A 146 16.00 1.79 6.07
C ILE A 146 17.39 1.22 6.23
N ARG A 147 18.27 1.96 6.90
CA ARG A 147 19.65 1.58 7.18
C ARG A 147 19.74 0.89 8.53
N TYR A 148 20.71 -0.02 8.67
CA TYR A 148 20.95 -0.76 9.91
C TYR A 148 19.72 -1.55 10.39
N PRO A 149 19.09 -2.38 9.54
CA PRO A 149 18.05 -3.30 10.01
C PRO A 149 18.65 -4.35 10.96
N ASP A 150 17.81 -4.88 11.84
CA ASP A 150 18.16 -6.05 12.65
C ASP A 150 18.52 -7.25 11.73
N PRO A 151 19.65 -7.94 11.98
CA PRO A 151 20.06 -9.12 11.21
C PRO A 151 19.02 -10.25 11.13
N LEU A 152 18.07 -10.31 12.07
CA LEU A 152 16.99 -11.29 12.10
C LEU A 152 15.92 -11.05 11.03
N ILE A 153 15.82 -9.83 10.49
CA ILE A 153 14.82 -9.46 9.49
C ILE A 153 15.23 -10.02 8.13
N LYS A 154 14.33 -10.78 7.49
CA LYS A 154 14.53 -11.39 6.18
C LYS A 154 13.58 -10.84 5.13
N VAL A 155 13.83 -11.19 3.87
CA VAL A 155 12.96 -10.84 2.76
C VAL A 155 11.59 -11.53 2.92
N ASN A 156 10.52 -10.78 2.64
CA ASN A 156 9.11 -11.13 2.85
C ASN A 156 8.57 -10.97 4.27
N ASP A 157 9.42 -10.69 5.26
CA ASP A 157 8.96 -10.27 6.58
C ASP A 157 8.27 -8.90 6.48
N THR A 158 7.49 -8.57 7.50
CA THR A 158 6.83 -7.26 7.63
C THR A 158 7.46 -6.51 8.79
N VAL A 159 7.90 -5.28 8.56
CA VAL A 159 8.40 -4.38 9.61
C VAL A 159 7.33 -3.40 10.01
N GLN A 160 7.20 -3.13 11.31
CA GLN A 160 6.43 -2.03 11.84
C GLN A 160 7.34 -0.80 11.90
N ILE A 161 6.92 0.27 11.25
CA ILE A 161 7.66 1.52 11.15
C ILE A 161 6.90 2.58 11.92
N ASP A 162 7.59 3.27 12.81
CA ASP A 162 7.10 4.52 13.38
C ASP A 162 7.22 5.64 12.32
N LEU A 163 6.11 6.30 12.01
CA LEU A 163 6.04 7.31 10.97
C LEU A 163 6.69 8.64 11.38
N GLU A 164 6.84 8.91 12.67
CA GLU A 164 7.50 10.12 13.16
C GLU A 164 9.02 9.99 13.03
N THR A 165 9.60 8.92 13.58
CA THR A 165 11.05 8.70 13.55
C THR A 165 11.54 8.05 12.25
N GLY A 166 10.66 7.34 11.53
CA GLY A 166 11.00 6.55 10.35
C GLY A 166 11.82 5.29 10.68
N LYS A 167 11.92 4.90 11.95
CA LYS A 167 12.66 3.71 12.41
C LYS A 167 11.75 2.49 12.54
N ILE A 168 12.36 1.32 12.52
CA ILE A 168 11.67 0.05 12.76
C ILE A 168 11.46 -0.09 14.27
N THR A 169 10.22 -0.37 14.69
CA THR A 169 9.87 -0.61 16.10
C THR A 169 9.78 -2.10 16.41
N ASP A 170 9.16 -2.87 15.51
CA ASP A 170 8.99 -4.32 15.61
C ASP A 170 8.97 -4.95 14.22
N PHE A 171 9.07 -6.27 14.13
CA PHE A 171 8.92 -7.01 12.89
C PHE A 171 8.20 -8.35 13.10
N ILE A 172 7.52 -8.77 12.04
CA ILE A 172 6.76 -10.01 11.97
C ILE A 172 7.41 -10.88 10.91
N LYS A 173 7.86 -12.06 11.32
CA LYS A 173 8.50 -13.03 10.42
C LYS A 173 7.47 -13.62 9.46
N PHE A 174 7.90 -13.89 8.24
CA PHE A 174 7.15 -14.72 7.31
C PHE A 174 7.34 -16.18 7.69
N ASP A 175 6.37 -16.72 8.43
CA ASP A 175 6.37 -18.10 8.91
C ASP A 175 4.97 -18.72 8.84
N THR A 176 4.90 -20.04 8.88
CA THR A 176 3.62 -20.77 8.99
C THR A 176 2.96 -20.47 10.33
N GLY A 177 1.64 -20.34 10.34
CA GLY A 177 0.86 -19.97 11.51
C GLY A 177 0.56 -18.47 11.62
N ASN A 178 1.31 -17.62 10.92
CA ASN A 178 1.09 -16.17 10.99
C ASN A 178 -0.07 -15.70 10.09
N LEU A 179 -0.73 -14.63 10.53
CA LEU A 179 -1.81 -13.99 9.80
C LEU A 179 -1.27 -13.16 8.62
N CYS A 180 -1.89 -13.32 7.46
CA CYS A 180 -1.52 -12.58 6.27
C CYS A 180 -2.73 -12.05 5.48
N MET A 181 -2.48 -11.03 4.67
CA MET A 181 -3.39 -10.49 3.69
C MET A 181 -2.80 -10.63 2.29
N VAL A 182 -3.66 -10.98 1.32
CA VAL A 182 -3.28 -11.03 -0.09
C VAL A 182 -3.36 -9.65 -0.71
N THR A 183 -2.28 -9.24 -1.37
CA THR A 183 -2.08 -7.92 -2.01
C THR A 183 -2.04 -7.97 -3.54
N GLY A 184 -2.27 -9.13 -4.16
CA GLY A 184 -2.37 -9.25 -5.62
C GLY A 184 -3.06 -10.54 -6.09
N GLY A 185 -3.42 -10.57 -7.38
CA GLY A 185 -4.09 -11.71 -8.00
C GLY A 185 -5.60 -11.76 -7.72
N ALA A 186 -6.23 -12.90 -8.01
CA ALA A 186 -7.68 -13.08 -7.87
C ALA A 186 -8.15 -13.10 -6.40
N ASN A 187 -7.28 -13.53 -5.49
CA ASN A 187 -7.55 -13.62 -4.05
C ASN A 187 -7.25 -12.30 -3.30
N LEU A 188 -7.07 -11.18 -4.02
CA LEU A 188 -6.74 -9.87 -3.45
C LEU A 188 -7.72 -9.45 -2.34
N GLY A 189 -7.17 -9.00 -1.21
CA GLY A 189 -7.91 -8.52 -0.05
C GLY A 189 -8.46 -9.62 0.86
N ARG A 190 -8.24 -10.89 0.54
CA ARG A 190 -8.51 -11.99 1.48
C ARG A 190 -7.44 -12.04 2.56
N THR A 191 -7.87 -12.36 3.77
CA THR A 191 -7.01 -12.58 4.94
C THR A 191 -7.04 -14.04 5.34
N GLY A 192 -6.00 -14.52 5.99
CA GLY A 192 -5.97 -15.87 6.53
C GLY A 192 -4.60 -16.25 7.07
N VAL A 193 -4.54 -17.43 7.66
CA VAL A 193 -3.33 -17.98 8.27
C VAL A 193 -2.51 -18.74 7.23
N ILE A 194 -1.20 -18.50 7.22
CA ILE A 194 -0.26 -19.23 6.35
C ILE A 194 -0.17 -20.67 6.83
N THR A 195 -0.51 -21.63 5.98
CA THR A 195 -0.48 -23.06 6.32
C THR A 195 0.78 -23.74 5.81
N ASN A 196 1.10 -23.54 4.53
CA ASN A 196 2.26 -24.17 3.91
C ASN A 196 2.86 -23.28 2.82
N ARG A 197 4.18 -23.40 2.62
CA ARG A 197 4.92 -22.78 1.52
C ARG A 197 5.50 -23.86 0.62
N GLU A 198 5.05 -23.89 -0.62
CA GLU A 198 5.60 -24.73 -1.67
C GLU A 198 6.69 -23.97 -2.43
N ARG A 199 7.90 -24.54 -2.46
CA ARG A 199 9.03 -23.96 -3.17
C ARG A 199 9.15 -24.57 -4.54
N HIS A 200 9.25 -23.72 -5.56
CA HIS A 200 9.45 -24.16 -6.94
C HIS A 200 10.75 -23.53 -7.48
N PRO A 201 11.88 -24.26 -7.42
CA PRO A 201 13.14 -23.77 -7.96
C PRO A 201 13.00 -23.34 -9.42
N GLY A 202 13.41 -22.11 -9.74
CA GLY A 202 13.28 -21.53 -11.08
C GLY A 202 11.90 -20.95 -11.44
N SER A 203 10.92 -21.03 -10.53
CA SER A 203 9.58 -20.48 -10.71
C SER A 203 9.12 -19.68 -9.49
N PHE A 204 7.85 -19.30 -9.45
CA PHE A 204 7.25 -18.58 -8.33
C PHE A 204 6.89 -19.55 -7.22
N ASP A 205 7.39 -19.27 -6.01
CA ASP A 205 6.93 -19.95 -4.80
C ASP A 205 5.43 -19.71 -4.56
N MET A 206 4.74 -20.79 -4.20
CA MET A 206 3.32 -20.79 -3.89
C MET A 206 3.11 -20.94 -2.38
N VAL A 207 2.06 -20.31 -1.87
CA VAL A 207 1.75 -20.32 -0.45
C VAL A 207 0.27 -20.59 -0.28
N HIS A 208 -0.03 -21.56 0.58
CA HIS A 208 -1.37 -21.97 0.94
C HIS A 208 -1.83 -21.20 2.19
N VAL A 209 -3.00 -20.60 2.09
CA VAL A 209 -3.60 -19.77 3.14
C VAL A 209 -4.97 -20.34 3.47
N LYS A 210 -5.29 -20.39 4.75
CA LYS A 210 -6.61 -20.80 5.26
C LYS A 210 -7.29 -19.61 5.92
N ASP A 211 -8.49 -19.30 5.45
CA ASP A 211 -9.32 -18.22 5.98
C ASP A 211 -9.99 -18.64 7.30
N ALA A 212 -10.54 -17.68 8.05
CA ALA A 212 -11.25 -17.92 9.31
C ALA A 212 -12.44 -18.88 9.15
N ASN A 213 -13.09 -18.84 7.97
CA ASN A 213 -14.22 -19.72 7.65
C ASN A 213 -13.80 -21.14 7.19
N GLY A 214 -12.51 -21.48 7.27
CA GLY A 214 -11.99 -22.79 6.88
C GLY A 214 -11.70 -22.97 5.38
N ASN A 215 -12.07 -21.99 4.55
CA ASN A 215 -11.77 -21.99 3.12
C ASN A 215 -10.26 -21.90 2.89
N SER A 216 -9.73 -22.76 2.01
CA SER A 216 -8.31 -22.78 1.66
C SER A 216 -8.10 -22.27 0.25
N PHE A 217 -7.06 -21.45 0.05
CA PHE A 217 -6.67 -20.95 -1.27
C PHE A 217 -5.15 -20.77 -1.37
N ALA A 218 -4.63 -20.73 -2.60
CA ALA A 218 -3.21 -20.56 -2.86
C ALA A 218 -2.92 -19.23 -3.56
N THR A 219 -1.78 -18.61 -3.26
CA THR A 219 -1.29 -17.41 -3.94
C THR A 219 0.22 -17.43 -4.08
N ARG A 220 0.76 -16.57 -4.96
CA ARG A 220 2.21 -16.40 -5.09
C ARG A 220 2.78 -15.72 -3.84
N LEU A 221 3.99 -16.11 -3.44
CA LEU A 221 4.73 -15.50 -2.31
C LEU A 221 4.82 -13.97 -2.41
N SER A 222 5.00 -13.43 -3.63
CA SER A 222 5.08 -11.99 -3.86
C SER A 222 3.82 -11.24 -3.43
N SER A 223 2.66 -11.90 -3.51
CA SER A 223 1.35 -11.32 -3.25
C SER A 223 0.93 -11.45 -1.79
N ILE A 224 1.71 -12.11 -0.94
CA ILE A 224 1.38 -12.22 0.50
C ILE A 224 1.99 -11.07 1.27
N PHE A 225 1.23 -10.52 2.20
CA PHE A 225 1.69 -9.53 3.17
C PHE A 225 1.35 -10.02 4.57
N VAL A 226 2.36 -10.23 5.42
CA VAL A 226 2.14 -10.69 6.80
C VAL A 226 1.66 -9.52 7.64
N THR A 227 0.57 -9.69 8.37
CA THR A 227 -0.07 -8.61 9.15
C THR A 227 -0.02 -8.85 10.65
N GLY A 228 0.09 -10.10 11.10
CA GLY A 228 0.08 -10.45 12.52
C GLY A 228 0.73 -11.80 12.80
N LYS A 229 1.04 -12.04 14.08
CA LYS A 229 1.39 -13.35 14.63
C LYS A 229 0.11 -14.07 15.04
#